data_AF-A0A6N8UKX5-F1
#
_entry.id   AF-A0A6N8UKX5-F1
#
_cell.length_a   1.000
_cell.length_b   1.000
_cell.length_c   1.000
_cell.angle_alpha   90.00
_cell.angle_beta   90.00
_cell.angle_gamma   90.00
#
_symmetry.space_group_name_H-M   'P 1'
#
loop_
_entity.id
_entity.type
_entity.pdbx_description
1 polymer ?
#
loop_
_entity_poly.entity_id
_entity_poly.type
_entity_poly.pdbx_seq_one_letter_code
_entity_poly.pdbx_strand_id
1 'polypeptide(L)'
;MIKLNNRDCTTAVKGTALGKCLILPGYFSKNILFEKGLELDAENDTLDDAKVQELIQNGKIVVLPEHLSLEEGSEEDVYETLPNGTQQFVRYGVKRYTFSYANGICFGNALASLASKKWDIAFVDHENKLIINHTENGIKGFGTAFVRKGNMTLNDGSVSTKDNLVIGFTPAGSQAMNESLAVVYAKDSVDWLGLEGVHDVRLVVENTSASDLRISVLDGCSETPIEGLDNPDYWRFENQDGSTVTPSGVTYQNGAYTISGVTAGTYNANLGTADSNVIIDAVNDFYKSNVENVTVS
;
A
#
# COMPACT_ATOMS: atom_id res chain seq x y z
N MET A 1 -16.28 13.89 6.17
CA MET A 1 -17.37 12.90 6.26
C MET A 1 -17.22 11.84 5.19
N ILE A 2 -16.90 10.62 5.62
CA ILE A 2 -16.78 9.44 4.77
C ILE A 2 -18.17 8.87 4.51
N LYS A 3 -18.62 8.85 3.25
CA LYS A 3 -19.92 8.29 2.88
C LYS A 3 -19.82 6.78 2.73
N LEU A 4 -20.32 6.04 3.73
CA LEU A 4 -20.40 4.58 3.68
C LEU A 4 -21.68 4.13 2.97
N ASN A 5 -21.56 3.12 2.11
CA ASN A 5 -22.70 2.41 1.49
C ASN A 5 -23.67 3.31 0.70
N ASN A 6 -23.24 4.50 0.26
CA ASN A 6 -24.10 5.46 -0.40
C ASN A 6 -24.09 5.27 -1.93
N ARG A 7 -24.88 4.30 -2.42
CA ARG A 7 -25.15 4.13 -3.85
C ARG A 7 -26.38 4.96 -4.23
N ASP A 8 -26.32 5.72 -5.32
CA ASP A 8 -27.49 6.42 -5.88
C ASP A 8 -28.36 5.41 -6.65
N CYS A 9 -29.48 4.98 -6.06
CA CYS A 9 -30.34 3.91 -6.59
C CYS A 9 -31.68 4.45 -7.11
N THR A 10 -31.74 5.74 -7.46
CA THR A 10 -32.95 6.45 -7.91
C THR A 10 -33.53 5.92 -9.24
N THR A 11 -32.73 5.23 -10.06
CA THR A 11 -33.15 4.64 -11.35
C THR A 11 -33.41 3.12 -11.33
N ALA A 12 -33.22 2.44 -10.20
CA ALA A 12 -33.44 0.98 -10.09
C ALA A 12 -34.86 0.65 -9.58
N VAL A 13 -35.61 -0.10 -10.39
CA VAL A 13 -37.04 -0.45 -10.27
C VAL A 13 -37.39 -1.14 -8.93
N LYS A 14 -38.57 -0.83 -8.36
CA LYS A 14 -39.15 -1.49 -7.16
C LYS A 14 -39.90 -2.77 -7.54
N GLY A 15 -39.74 -3.84 -6.77
CA GLY A 15 -40.67 -4.99 -6.84
C GLY A 15 -40.26 -6.34 -6.24
N THR A 16 -39.20 -6.46 -5.42
CA THR A 16 -38.71 -7.80 -4.98
C THR A 16 -38.53 -7.97 -3.46
N ALA A 17 -39.17 -7.13 -2.63
CA ALA A 17 -39.08 -7.16 -1.15
C ALA A 17 -37.66 -6.98 -0.55
N LEU A 18 -36.60 -6.97 -1.37
CA LEU A 18 -35.26 -6.52 -0.99
C LEU A 18 -35.22 -4.99 -1.09
N GLY A 19 -34.72 -4.35 -0.03
CA GLY A 19 -34.55 -2.91 0.04
C GLY A 19 -33.50 -2.41 -0.96
N LYS A 20 -33.93 -2.16 -2.20
CA LYS A 20 -33.54 -1.10 -3.14
C LYS A 20 -32.07 -0.80 -3.49
N CYS A 21 -31.08 -1.41 -2.85
CA CYS A 21 -29.71 -1.36 -3.36
C CYS A 21 -28.88 -2.53 -2.85
N LEU A 22 -28.76 -3.57 -3.67
CA LEU A 22 -27.80 -4.63 -3.43
C LEU A 22 -26.41 -4.03 -3.64
N ILE A 23 -25.70 -3.85 -2.53
CA ILE A 23 -24.29 -3.53 -2.51
C ILE A 23 -23.59 -4.86 -2.38
N LEU A 24 -23.22 -5.44 -3.51
CA LEU A 24 -22.38 -6.62 -3.55
C LEU A 24 -20.97 -6.16 -3.94
N PRO A 25 -19.95 -6.62 -3.22
CA PRO A 25 -18.58 -6.46 -3.70
C PRO A 25 -18.42 -7.23 -5.01
N GLY A 26 -17.85 -6.58 -6.02
CA GLY A 26 -17.46 -7.25 -7.26
C GLY A 26 -16.14 -8.02 -7.11
N TYR A 27 -15.47 -8.27 -8.23
CA TYR A 27 -14.17 -8.92 -8.23
C TYR A 27 -13.11 -8.00 -7.60
N PHE A 28 -12.41 -8.49 -6.57
CA PHE A 28 -11.28 -7.77 -5.98
C PHE A 28 -10.17 -7.67 -7.01
N SER A 29 -9.64 -6.47 -7.23
CA SER A 29 -8.56 -6.20 -8.19
C SER A 29 -7.26 -5.80 -7.50
N LYS A 30 -7.33 -4.98 -6.44
CA LYS A 30 -6.15 -4.54 -5.66
C LYS A 30 -6.34 -4.77 -4.17
N ASN A 31 -5.20 -4.84 -3.48
CA ASN A 31 -5.15 -4.95 -2.03
C ASN A 31 -4.43 -3.73 -1.47
N ILE A 32 -4.99 -3.13 -0.42
CA ILE A 32 -4.38 -2.02 0.30
C ILE A 32 -4.12 -2.47 1.73
N LEU A 33 -2.87 -2.39 2.17
CA LEU A 33 -2.45 -2.73 3.52
C LEU A 33 -2.40 -1.48 4.38
N PHE A 34 -3.10 -1.51 5.51
CA PHE A 34 -3.13 -0.46 6.52
C PHE A 34 -2.26 -0.88 7.69
N GLU A 35 -1.57 0.07 8.32
CA GLU A 35 -0.91 -0.17 9.60
C GLU A 35 -1.93 -0.69 10.61
N LYS A 36 -1.53 -1.72 11.37
CA LYS A 36 -2.44 -2.39 12.29
C LYS A 36 -3.00 -1.42 13.32
N GLY A 37 -4.33 -1.35 13.41
CA GLY A 37 -5.01 -0.47 14.36
C GLY A 37 -5.26 0.94 13.85
N LEU A 38 -4.88 1.28 12.61
CA LEU A 38 -5.25 2.54 11.99
C LEU A 38 -6.76 2.59 11.78
N GLU A 39 -7.42 3.52 12.45
CA GLU A 39 -8.85 3.79 12.33
C GLU A 39 -9.01 5.24 11.88
N LEU A 40 -9.83 5.45 10.85
CA LEU A 40 -10.18 6.78 10.34
C LEU A 40 -11.60 7.11 10.81
N ASP A 41 -11.78 8.30 11.35
CA ASP A 41 -13.06 8.75 11.89
C ASP A 41 -14.01 9.11 10.74
N ALA A 42 -15.17 8.46 10.68
CA ALA A 42 -16.11 8.66 9.58
C ALA A 42 -16.78 10.06 9.60
N GLU A 43 -16.91 10.69 10.77
CA GLU A 43 -17.55 11.98 10.95
C GLU A 43 -16.56 13.13 10.69
N ASN A 44 -15.35 13.03 11.25
CA ASN A 44 -14.38 14.11 11.23
C ASN A 44 -13.39 14.04 10.06
N ASP A 45 -13.07 12.85 9.54
CA ASP A 45 -12.12 12.73 8.45
C ASP A 45 -12.80 12.83 7.06
N THR A 46 -12.06 13.35 6.10
CA THR A 46 -12.36 13.24 4.66
C THR A 46 -11.35 12.29 4.04
N LEU A 47 -11.87 11.30 3.30
CA LEU A 47 -11.06 10.40 2.51
C LEU A 47 -10.95 10.99 1.09
N ASP A 48 -9.97 11.85 0.89
CA ASP A 48 -9.63 12.47 -0.39
C ASP A 48 -8.23 12.03 -0.86
N ASP A 49 -7.90 12.31 -2.12
CA ASP A 49 -6.62 11.92 -2.73
C ASP A 49 -5.43 12.44 -1.90
N ALA A 50 -5.53 13.67 -1.39
CA ALA A 50 -4.49 14.30 -0.58
C ALA A 50 -4.25 13.54 0.74
N LYS A 51 -5.32 13.11 1.42
CA LYS A 51 -5.20 12.34 2.66
C LYS A 51 -4.65 10.95 2.42
N VAL A 52 -5.06 10.30 1.33
CA VAL A 52 -4.53 8.99 0.93
C VAL A 52 -3.04 9.11 0.60
N GLN A 53 -2.64 10.14 -0.16
CA GLN A 53 -1.24 10.45 -0.44
C GLN A 53 -0.45 10.69 0.86
N GLU A 54 -0.98 11.47 1.81
CA GLU A 54 -0.33 11.70 3.11
C GLU A 54 -0.12 10.40 3.89
N LEU A 55 -1.10 9.49 3.88
CA LEU A 55 -1.00 8.20 4.56
C LEU A 55 -0.01 7.25 3.89
N ILE A 56 0.12 7.31 2.56
CA ILE A 56 1.14 6.58 1.79
C ILE A 56 2.52 7.16 2.10
N GLN A 57 2.67 8.49 2.09
CA GLN A 57 3.94 9.18 2.38
C GLN A 57 4.47 8.87 3.79
N ASN A 58 3.57 8.78 4.76
CA ASN A 58 3.88 8.37 6.14
C ASN A 58 4.16 6.87 6.28
N GLY A 59 4.01 6.07 5.22
CA GLY A 59 4.18 4.62 5.25
C GLY A 59 3.14 3.88 6.12
N LYS A 60 2.00 4.53 6.41
CA LYS A 60 0.88 3.94 7.14
C LYS A 60 -0.01 3.08 6.23
N ILE A 61 0.02 3.37 4.93
CA ILE A 61 -0.67 2.60 3.90
C ILE A 61 0.35 2.09 2.88
N VAL A 62 0.21 0.83 2.47
CA VAL A 62 0.94 0.23 1.36
C VAL A 62 -0.06 -0.24 0.32
N VAL A 63 0.00 0.35 -0.87
CA VAL A 63 -0.82 -0.06 -2.02
C VAL A 63 -0.06 -1.12 -2.80
N LEU A 64 -0.71 -2.27 -3.02
CA LEU A 64 -0.18 -3.32 -3.89
C LEU A 64 -0.76 -3.20 -5.30
N PRO A 65 0.01 -3.58 -6.33
CA PRO A 65 -0.47 -3.59 -7.72
C PRO A 65 -1.62 -4.57 -7.90
N GLU A 66 -2.22 -4.56 -9.09
CA GLU A 66 -3.30 -5.50 -9.43
C GLU A 66 -2.80 -6.95 -9.37
N HIS A 67 -3.61 -7.82 -8.78
CA HIS A 67 -3.32 -9.25 -8.74
C HIS A 67 -3.93 -9.96 -9.94
N LEU A 68 -3.31 -11.05 -10.36
CA LEU A 68 -3.75 -11.85 -11.50
C LEU A 68 -4.79 -12.90 -11.12
N SER A 69 -4.67 -13.45 -9.91
CA SER A 69 -5.59 -14.47 -9.41
C SER A 69 -5.72 -14.38 -7.90
N LEU A 70 -6.92 -14.72 -7.45
CA LEU A 70 -7.31 -14.81 -6.05
C LEU A 70 -7.77 -16.24 -5.79
N GLU A 71 -7.14 -16.89 -4.81
CA GLU A 71 -7.54 -18.20 -4.33
C GLU A 71 -7.98 -18.11 -2.87
N GLU A 72 -9.12 -18.71 -2.56
CA GLU A 72 -9.61 -18.81 -1.19
C GLU A 72 -9.16 -20.14 -0.56
N GLY A 73 -8.59 -20.06 0.63
CA GLY A 73 -8.17 -21.19 1.45
C GLY A 73 -8.72 -21.09 2.88
N SER A 74 -9.90 -20.50 3.03
CA SER A 74 -10.59 -20.28 4.30
C SER A 74 -10.92 -21.61 4.99
N GLU A 75 -10.78 -21.65 6.31
CA GLU A 75 -11.26 -22.77 7.12
C GLU A 75 -12.78 -22.63 7.37
N GLU A 76 -13.49 -23.76 7.45
CA GLU A 76 -14.91 -23.78 7.79
C GLU A 76 -15.13 -23.69 9.31
N ASP A 77 -16.31 -23.23 9.70
CA ASP A 77 -16.75 -23.21 11.10
C ASP A 77 -16.82 -24.64 11.67
N VAL A 78 -16.34 -24.81 12.90
CA VAL A 78 -16.31 -26.12 13.56
C VAL A 78 -17.49 -26.23 14.53
N TYR A 79 -18.28 -27.29 14.34
CA TYR A 79 -19.41 -27.64 15.19
C TYR A 79 -19.18 -29.00 15.87
N GLU A 80 -19.44 -29.06 17.18
CA GLU A 80 -19.48 -30.30 17.95
C GLU A 80 -20.90 -30.88 17.89
N THR A 81 -21.03 -32.15 17.54
CA THR A 81 -22.34 -32.82 17.59
C THR A 81 -22.53 -33.46 18.96
N LEU A 82 -23.49 -32.96 19.73
CA LEU A 82 -23.86 -33.48 21.03
C LEU A 82 -24.58 -34.84 20.91
N PRO A 83 -24.61 -35.67 21.97
CA PRO A 83 -25.25 -36.99 21.95
C PRO A 83 -26.74 -36.99 21.63
N ASN A 84 -27.42 -35.84 21.77
CA ASN A 84 -28.82 -35.64 21.40
C ASN A 84 -29.00 -35.26 19.91
N GLY A 85 -27.93 -35.26 19.11
CA GLY A 85 -27.94 -34.89 17.70
C GLY A 85 -27.96 -33.39 17.43
N THR A 86 -27.92 -32.54 18.47
CA THR A 86 -27.80 -31.08 18.28
C THR A 86 -26.35 -30.69 18.08
N GLN A 87 -26.12 -29.65 17.27
CA GLN A 87 -24.78 -29.13 16.99
C GLN A 87 -24.53 -27.89 17.84
N GLN A 88 -23.41 -27.88 18.54
CA GLN A 88 -22.92 -26.73 19.30
C GLN A 88 -21.73 -26.11 18.57
N PHE A 89 -21.77 -24.80 18.39
CA PHE A 89 -20.67 -24.06 17.78
C PHE A 89 -19.44 -24.06 18.69
N VAL A 90 -18.27 -24.40 18.14
CA VAL A 90 -17.00 -24.52 18.88
C VAL A 90 -16.06 -23.36 18.56
N ARG A 91 -15.84 -23.08 17.27
CA ARG A 91 -14.97 -21.99 16.81
C ARG A 91 -15.32 -21.55 15.40
N TYR A 92 -15.07 -20.26 15.13
CA TYR A 92 -15.19 -19.68 13.79
C TYR A 92 -14.05 -20.19 12.91
N GLY A 93 -14.38 -20.47 11.66
CA GLY A 93 -13.45 -20.63 10.57
C GLY A 93 -12.71 -19.32 10.31
N VAL A 94 -11.42 -19.44 10.02
CA VAL A 94 -10.57 -18.28 9.73
C VAL A 94 -10.44 -18.14 8.23
N LYS A 95 -10.71 -16.94 7.71
CA LYS A 95 -10.56 -16.66 6.28
C LYS A 95 -9.10 -16.58 5.88
N ARG A 96 -8.77 -17.13 4.71
CA ARG A 96 -7.44 -17.08 4.13
C ARG A 96 -7.53 -16.85 2.63
N TYR A 97 -6.75 -15.88 2.14
CA TYR A 97 -6.66 -15.58 0.72
C TYR A 97 -5.20 -15.67 0.24
N THR A 98 -5.03 -16.18 -0.97
CA THR A 98 -3.76 -16.18 -1.68
C THR A 98 -3.91 -15.33 -2.95
N PHE A 99 -3.11 -14.28 -3.05
CA PHE A 99 -3.07 -13.40 -4.22
C PHE A 99 -1.81 -13.71 -5.04
N SER A 100 -1.96 -13.89 -6.35
CA SER A 100 -0.83 -14.15 -7.24
C SER A 100 -0.51 -12.93 -8.11
N TYR A 101 0.77 -12.63 -8.28
CA TYR A 101 1.29 -11.51 -9.07
C TYR A 101 2.36 -12.01 -10.06
N ALA A 102 2.51 -11.37 -11.21
CA ALA A 102 3.57 -11.68 -12.18
C ALA A 102 4.53 -10.49 -12.38
N ASN A 103 5.02 -9.93 -11.27
CA ASN A 103 5.84 -8.71 -11.27
C ASN A 103 7.35 -8.99 -11.03
N GLY A 104 7.77 -10.25 -11.15
CA GLY A 104 9.18 -10.65 -11.10
C GLY A 104 9.80 -10.70 -9.69
N ILE A 105 11.07 -11.08 -9.66
CA ILE A 105 11.80 -11.47 -8.43
C ILE A 105 11.92 -10.32 -7.42
N CYS A 106 12.15 -9.09 -7.89
CA CYS A 106 12.29 -7.92 -7.00
C CYS A 106 10.99 -7.64 -6.24
N PHE A 107 9.85 -7.69 -6.94
CA PHE A 107 8.54 -7.58 -6.31
C PHE A 107 8.33 -8.71 -5.30
N GLY A 108 8.75 -9.93 -5.64
CA GLY A 108 8.78 -11.05 -4.71
C GLY A 108 9.58 -10.77 -3.43
N ASN A 109 10.71 -10.06 -3.49
CA ASN A 109 11.49 -9.67 -2.30
C ASN A 109 10.79 -8.57 -1.50
N ALA A 110 10.19 -7.59 -2.17
CA ALA A 110 9.37 -6.57 -1.53
C ALA A 110 8.18 -7.19 -0.77
N LEU A 111 7.49 -8.17 -1.36
CA LEU A 111 6.42 -8.92 -0.68
C LEU A 111 6.91 -9.69 0.55
N ALA A 112 8.15 -10.21 0.54
CA ALA A 112 8.73 -10.86 1.71
C ALA A 112 8.97 -9.87 2.86
N SER A 113 9.33 -8.62 2.55
CA SER A 113 9.54 -7.57 3.55
C SER A 113 8.27 -7.22 4.34
N LEU A 114 7.09 -7.40 3.75
CA LEU A 114 5.79 -7.14 4.39
C LEU A 114 5.58 -8.00 5.64
N ALA A 115 6.23 -9.17 5.72
CA ALA A 115 6.15 -10.07 6.87
C ALA A 115 6.77 -9.50 8.15
N SER A 116 7.59 -8.44 8.05
CA SER A 116 8.23 -7.79 9.19
C SER A 116 7.29 -6.92 10.02
N LYS A 117 6.11 -6.56 9.48
CA LYS A 117 5.11 -5.75 10.17
C LYS A 117 3.76 -6.47 10.22
N LYS A 118 2.91 -6.03 11.14
CA LYS A 118 1.52 -6.47 11.21
C LYS A 118 0.65 -5.46 10.46
N TRP A 119 -0.23 -5.96 9.62
CA TRP A 119 -1.07 -5.16 8.73
C TRP A 119 -2.55 -5.48 8.97
N ASP A 120 -3.41 -4.51 8.73
CA ASP A 120 -4.82 -4.71 8.47
C ASP A 120 -5.03 -4.54 6.94
N ILE A 121 -6.06 -5.13 6.35
CA ILE A 121 -6.23 -5.13 4.88
C ILE A 121 -7.57 -4.52 4.45
N ALA A 122 -7.57 -3.79 3.34
CA ALA A 122 -8.77 -3.43 2.61
C ALA A 122 -8.65 -3.92 1.16
N PHE A 123 -9.79 -4.13 0.51
CA PHE A 123 -9.86 -4.60 -0.87
C PHE A 123 -10.38 -3.51 -1.79
N VAL A 124 -9.86 -3.43 -3.00
CA VAL A 124 -10.39 -2.57 -4.05
C VAL A 124 -11.04 -3.44 -5.10
N ASP A 125 -12.30 -3.17 -5.40
CA ASP A 125 -13.10 -3.80 -6.43
C ASP A 125 -12.78 -3.22 -7.83
N HIS A 126 -12.93 -4.00 -8.89
CA HIS A 126 -12.79 -3.57 -10.30
C HIS A 126 -13.73 -2.41 -10.71
N GLU A 127 -14.79 -2.16 -9.93
CA GLU A 127 -15.66 -0.99 -10.09
C GLU A 127 -15.19 0.24 -9.30
N ASN A 128 -13.91 0.28 -8.89
CA ASN A 128 -13.29 1.36 -8.13
C ASN A 128 -13.96 1.61 -6.77
N LYS A 129 -14.16 0.54 -6.00
CA LYS A 129 -14.76 0.64 -4.66
C LYS A 129 -13.81 0.08 -3.63
N LEU A 130 -13.64 0.82 -2.53
CA LEU A 130 -12.89 0.35 -1.39
C LEU A 130 -13.82 -0.43 -0.46
N ILE A 131 -13.42 -1.64 -0.12
CA ILE A 131 -14.12 -2.56 0.77
C ILE A 131 -13.30 -2.67 2.05
N ILE A 132 -13.91 -2.23 3.14
CA ILE A 132 -13.23 -2.00 4.41
C ILE A 132 -14.16 -2.37 5.57
N ASN A 133 -13.60 -2.55 6.77
CA ASN A 133 -14.38 -2.80 7.98
C ASN A 133 -14.94 -1.48 8.51
N HIS A 134 -16.22 -1.42 8.88
CA HIS A 134 -16.78 -0.29 9.62
C HIS A 134 -16.80 -0.58 11.13
N THR A 135 -16.51 0.45 11.90
CA THR A 135 -16.66 0.49 13.36
C THR A 135 -17.77 1.47 13.71
N GLU A 136 -18.13 1.58 14.99
CA GLU A 136 -19.16 2.52 15.44
C GLU A 136 -18.80 3.99 15.13
N ASN A 137 -17.50 4.33 15.11
CA ASN A 137 -17.02 5.70 14.96
C ASN A 137 -16.18 5.91 13.68
N GLY A 138 -15.99 4.89 12.84
CA GLY A 138 -14.99 4.98 11.77
C GLY A 138 -14.91 3.82 10.79
N ILE A 139 -13.83 3.84 10.02
CA ILE A 139 -13.41 2.75 9.14
C ILE A 139 -12.03 2.26 9.49
N LYS A 140 -11.81 0.95 9.32
CA LYS A 140 -10.55 0.27 9.63
C LYS A 140 -10.31 -0.88 8.66
N GLY A 141 -9.05 -1.21 8.38
CA GLY A 141 -8.75 -2.45 7.65
C GLY A 141 -9.25 -3.71 8.38
N PHE A 142 -9.51 -4.79 7.65
CA PHE A 142 -9.79 -6.09 8.24
C PHE A 142 -8.56 -6.62 8.97
N GLY A 143 -8.74 -7.05 10.22
CA GLY A 143 -7.64 -7.49 11.07
C GLY A 143 -6.97 -8.76 10.59
N THR A 144 -5.69 -8.69 10.18
CA THR A 144 -4.94 -9.86 9.77
C THR A 144 -4.11 -10.47 10.91
N ALA A 145 -3.99 -11.80 10.88
CA ALA A 145 -3.08 -12.56 11.73
C ALA A 145 -1.67 -12.56 11.13
N PHE A 146 -1.58 -12.74 9.80
CA PHE A 146 -0.32 -12.67 9.08
C PHE A 146 -0.53 -12.23 7.62
N VAL A 147 0.46 -11.51 7.11
CA VAL A 147 0.64 -11.19 5.69
C VAL A 147 2.04 -11.64 5.34
N ARG A 148 2.17 -12.63 4.45
CA ARG A 148 3.47 -13.23 4.12
C ARG A 148 3.55 -13.63 2.67
N LYS A 149 4.76 -13.53 2.10
CA LYS A 149 5.06 -14.14 0.81
C LYS A 149 4.82 -15.65 0.89
N GLY A 150 4.00 -16.17 -0.02
CA GLY A 150 3.84 -17.59 -0.27
C GLY A 150 4.96 -18.14 -1.16
N ASN A 151 4.87 -19.42 -1.48
CA ASN A 151 5.83 -20.04 -2.39
C ASN A 151 5.67 -19.44 -3.79
N MET A 152 6.79 -19.14 -4.44
CA MET A 152 6.79 -18.71 -5.84
C MET A 152 6.48 -19.91 -6.73
N THR A 153 5.56 -19.74 -7.67
CA THR A 153 5.30 -20.71 -8.74
C THR A 153 6.29 -20.42 -9.86
N LEU A 154 7.12 -21.39 -10.24
CA LEU A 154 8.06 -21.24 -11.35
C LEU A 154 7.38 -21.57 -12.67
N ASN A 155 7.86 -20.94 -13.75
CA ASN A 155 7.36 -21.22 -15.10
C ASN A 155 7.84 -22.61 -15.56
N ASP A 156 6.88 -23.49 -15.85
CA ASP A 156 7.11 -24.85 -16.36
C ASP A 156 6.70 -25.03 -17.83
N GLY A 157 6.37 -23.93 -18.52
CA GLY A 157 5.86 -23.89 -19.88
C GLY A 157 4.33 -23.97 -19.97
N SER A 158 3.62 -24.31 -18.88
CA SER A 158 2.16 -24.34 -18.79
C SER A 158 1.58 -23.23 -17.94
N VAL A 159 2.34 -22.76 -16.94
CA VAL A 159 2.01 -21.61 -16.08
C VAL A 159 3.13 -20.59 -16.08
N SER A 160 2.80 -19.29 -16.02
CA SER A 160 3.81 -18.24 -15.86
C SER A 160 4.41 -18.26 -14.45
N THR A 161 5.60 -17.66 -14.28
CA THR A 161 6.18 -17.45 -12.94
C THR A 161 5.29 -16.47 -12.17
N LYS A 162 4.87 -16.85 -10.97
CA LYS A 162 4.00 -16.04 -10.10
C LYS A 162 4.56 -15.96 -8.69
N ASP A 163 4.60 -14.75 -8.14
CA ASP A 163 4.82 -14.52 -6.73
C ASP A 163 3.47 -14.50 -6.00
N ASN A 164 3.37 -15.26 -4.92
CA ASN A 164 2.14 -15.38 -4.15
C ASN A 164 2.24 -14.58 -2.84
N LEU A 165 1.16 -13.92 -2.44
CA LEU A 165 0.98 -13.30 -1.14
C LEU A 165 -0.14 -14.03 -0.40
N VAL A 166 0.15 -14.57 0.77
CA VAL A 166 -0.83 -15.28 1.59
C VAL A 166 -1.22 -14.38 2.77
N ILE A 167 -2.52 -14.18 2.92
CA ILE A 167 -3.10 -13.34 3.95
C ILE A 167 -4.04 -14.21 4.78
N GLY A 168 -3.70 -14.37 6.06
CA GLY A 168 -4.53 -15.05 7.04
C GLY A 168 -5.17 -14.04 7.97
N PHE A 169 -6.49 -14.13 8.13
CA PHE A 169 -7.25 -13.22 8.96
C PHE A 169 -7.13 -13.61 10.44
N THR A 170 -7.40 -12.67 11.34
CA THR A 170 -7.72 -13.05 12.73
C THR A 170 -9.17 -13.56 12.79
N PRO A 171 -9.57 -14.30 13.84
CA PRO A 171 -10.98 -14.66 14.04
C PRO A 171 -11.89 -13.41 14.03
N ALA A 172 -11.48 -12.34 14.72
CA ALA A 172 -12.20 -11.06 14.72
C ALA A 172 -12.24 -10.40 13.33
N GLY A 173 -11.14 -10.46 12.56
CA GLY A 173 -11.11 -9.95 11.18
C GLY A 173 -11.99 -10.76 10.22
N SER A 174 -12.06 -12.08 10.42
CA SER A 174 -12.93 -12.96 9.64
C SER A 174 -14.41 -12.68 9.92
N GLN A 175 -14.75 -12.46 11.20
CA GLN A 175 -16.08 -12.04 11.62
C GLN A 175 -16.44 -10.66 11.03
N ALA A 176 -15.52 -9.68 11.14
CA ALA A 176 -15.72 -8.36 10.57
C ALA A 176 -15.97 -8.39 9.06
N MET A 177 -15.30 -9.28 8.32
CA MET A 177 -15.54 -9.46 6.88
C MET A 177 -16.92 -10.04 6.57
N ASN A 178 -17.53 -10.79 7.49
CA ASN A 178 -18.87 -11.35 7.31
C ASN A 178 -19.98 -10.40 7.77
N GLU A 179 -19.75 -9.66 8.86
CA GLU A 179 -20.81 -8.91 9.56
C GLU A 179 -20.69 -7.39 9.40
N SER A 180 -19.47 -6.88 9.24
CA SER A 180 -19.15 -5.45 9.34
C SER A 180 -18.54 -4.87 8.06
N LEU A 181 -18.87 -5.45 6.90
CA LEU A 181 -18.39 -4.99 5.61
C LEU A 181 -19.03 -3.64 5.25
N ALA A 182 -18.19 -2.65 4.89
CA ALA A 182 -18.62 -1.39 4.34
C ALA A 182 -17.94 -1.11 3.00
N VAL A 183 -18.65 -0.40 2.13
CA VAL A 183 -18.17 -0.01 0.81
C VAL A 183 -18.09 1.51 0.72
N VAL A 184 -16.91 2.01 0.36
CA VAL A 184 -16.65 3.41 0.03
C VAL A 184 -16.57 3.52 -1.49
N TYR A 185 -17.43 4.35 -2.06
CA TYR A 185 -17.49 4.57 -3.51
C TYR A 185 -16.50 5.65 -3.93
N ALA A 186 -15.70 5.41 -4.97
CA ALA A 186 -14.76 6.38 -5.54
C ALA A 186 -15.39 7.68 -6.03
N LYS A 187 -16.69 7.64 -6.38
CA LYS A 187 -17.35 8.67 -7.22
C LYS A 187 -17.32 10.10 -6.65
N ASP A 188 -16.93 10.29 -5.39
CA ASP A 188 -16.88 11.59 -4.76
C ASP A 188 -15.46 12.13 -4.42
N SER A 189 -14.36 11.36 -4.49
CA SER A 189 -13.04 11.92 -4.10
C SER A 189 -11.73 11.13 -4.33
N VAL A 190 -11.72 9.81 -4.60
CA VAL A 190 -10.46 9.04 -4.73
C VAL A 190 -10.52 7.98 -5.82
N ASP A 191 -9.49 7.94 -6.69
CA ASP A 191 -9.33 6.87 -7.68
C ASP A 191 -8.50 5.69 -7.14
N TRP A 192 -9.14 4.76 -6.45
CA TRP A 192 -8.48 3.58 -5.85
C TRP A 192 -7.82 2.64 -6.86
N LEU A 193 -8.38 2.55 -8.07
CA LEU A 193 -7.79 1.74 -9.15
C LEU A 193 -6.60 2.46 -9.78
N GLY A 194 -6.62 3.79 -9.85
CA GLY A 194 -5.49 4.59 -10.31
C GLY A 194 -4.30 4.63 -9.34
N LEU A 195 -4.49 4.28 -8.06
CA LEU A 195 -3.41 4.31 -7.08
C LEU A 195 -2.30 3.31 -7.43
N GLU A 196 -1.08 3.85 -7.58
CA GLU A 196 0.14 3.09 -7.73
C GLU A 196 0.83 2.84 -6.38
N GLY A 197 1.67 1.81 -6.36
CA GLY A 197 2.46 1.47 -5.18
C GLY A 197 3.67 2.40 -5.02
N VAL A 198 4.40 2.24 -3.91
CA VAL A 198 5.65 2.96 -3.71
C VAL A 198 6.78 2.23 -4.44
N HIS A 199 7.53 2.96 -5.26
CA HIS A 199 8.72 2.49 -5.95
C HIS A 199 9.94 2.60 -5.05
N ASP A 200 10.64 1.49 -4.83
CA ASP A 200 11.93 1.50 -4.13
C ASP A 200 13.04 1.96 -5.11
N VAL A 201 13.80 2.98 -4.70
CA VAL A 201 14.89 3.55 -5.50
C VAL A 201 16.22 3.46 -4.77
N ARG A 202 17.30 3.36 -5.53
CA ARG A 202 18.67 3.34 -5.04
C ARG A 202 19.40 4.61 -5.44
N LEU A 203 19.93 5.32 -4.45
CA LEU A 203 20.83 6.46 -4.64
C LEU A 203 22.26 5.95 -4.81
N VAL A 204 22.95 6.47 -5.83
CA VAL A 204 24.36 6.17 -6.10
C VAL A 204 25.10 7.48 -6.30
N VAL A 205 26.11 7.74 -5.46
CA VAL A 205 26.93 8.95 -5.58
C VAL A 205 27.94 8.77 -6.73
N GLU A 206 27.89 9.68 -7.72
CA GLU A 206 28.81 9.69 -8.86
C GLU A 206 29.98 10.65 -8.66
N ASN A 207 29.72 11.82 -8.07
CA ASN A 207 30.72 12.85 -7.80
C ASN A 207 30.43 13.51 -6.45
N THR A 208 31.47 13.76 -5.66
CA THR A 208 31.37 14.34 -4.32
C THR A 208 31.87 15.78 -4.22
N SER A 209 32.23 16.42 -5.32
CA SER A 209 32.70 17.81 -5.29
C SER A 209 31.58 18.76 -4.86
N ALA A 210 31.82 19.67 -3.92
CA ALA A 210 30.81 20.66 -3.49
C ALA A 210 30.27 21.54 -4.63
N SER A 211 31.04 21.74 -5.70
CA SER A 211 30.61 22.48 -6.90
C SER A 211 29.92 21.62 -7.97
N ASP A 212 29.99 20.29 -7.85
CA ASP A 212 29.47 19.33 -8.82
C ASP A 212 29.08 18.02 -8.11
N LEU A 213 28.22 18.10 -7.09
CA LEU A 213 27.73 16.94 -6.37
C LEU A 213 26.73 16.22 -7.28
N ARG A 214 27.04 14.99 -7.68
CA ARG A 214 26.21 14.21 -8.61
C ARG A 214 25.75 12.92 -7.98
N ILE A 215 24.44 12.67 -8.02
CA ILE A 215 23.79 11.49 -7.47
C ILE A 215 22.84 10.91 -8.51
N SER A 216 23.00 9.65 -8.84
CA SER A 216 22.10 8.91 -9.72
C SER A 216 21.00 8.24 -8.90
N VAL A 217 19.75 8.41 -9.33
CA VAL A 217 18.59 7.73 -8.75
C VAL A 217 18.21 6.62 -9.70
N LEU A 218 18.41 5.38 -9.25
CA LEU A 218 18.16 4.18 -10.05
C LEU A 218 16.97 3.43 -9.47
N ASP A 219 16.14 2.84 -10.32
CA ASP A 219 15.11 1.89 -9.88
C ASP A 219 15.75 0.71 -9.14
N GLY A 220 15.19 0.33 -7.99
CA GLY A 220 15.77 -0.69 -7.12
C GLY A 220 15.83 -2.09 -7.75
N CYS A 221 15.07 -2.34 -8.82
CA CYS A 221 15.03 -3.62 -9.50
C CYS A 221 15.79 -3.63 -10.83
N SER A 222 15.51 -2.66 -11.69
CA SER A 222 15.99 -2.62 -13.07
C SER A 222 17.26 -1.78 -13.24
N GLU A 223 17.66 -1.05 -12.20
CA GLU A 223 18.78 -0.10 -12.21
C GLU A 223 18.67 0.97 -13.30
N THR A 224 17.45 1.22 -13.80
CA THR A 224 17.19 2.27 -14.78
C THR A 224 17.17 3.63 -14.08
N PRO A 225 17.79 4.68 -14.66
CA PRO A 225 17.68 6.03 -14.13
C PRO A 225 16.24 6.52 -14.08
N ILE A 226 15.88 7.19 -12.98
CA ILE A 226 14.56 7.79 -12.76
C ILE A 226 14.65 9.30 -12.97
N GLU A 227 13.75 9.84 -13.79
CA GLU A 227 13.66 11.27 -14.11
C GLU A 227 12.54 11.95 -13.32
N GLY A 228 12.52 13.28 -13.26
CA GLY A 228 11.41 14.05 -12.65
C GLY A 228 11.57 14.38 -11.16
N LEU A 229 12.73 14.09 -10.56
CA LEU A 229 13.03 14.42 -9.15
C LEU A 229 13.80 15.74 -9.01
N ASP A 230 13.54 16.72 -9.88
CA ASP A 230 14.24 18.01 -9.93
C ASP A 230 13.84 18.99 -8.81
N ASN A 231 12.78 18.68 -8.04
CA ASN A 231 12.38 19.53 -6.92
C ASN A 231 13.35 19.35 -5.74
N PRO A 232 14.05 20.41 -5.28
CA PRO A 232 14.96 20.33 -4.14
C PRO A 232 14.30 19.84 -2.85
N ASP A 233 12.99 20.04 -2.67
CA ASP A 233 12.23 19.61 -1.49
C ASP A 233 12.09 18.09 -1.39
N TYR A 234 12.40 17.35 -2.45
CA TYR A 234 12.43 15.89 -2.45
C TYR A 234 13.73 15.32 -1.89
N TRP A 235 14.75 16.16 -1.72
CA TRP A 235 16.10 15.73 -1.35
C TRP A 235 16.42 16.13 0.07
N ARG A 236 16.78 15.13 0.88
CA ARG A 236 17.11 15.30 2.28
C ARG A 236 18.56 14.92 2.52
N PHE A 237 19.36 15.89 2.95
CA PHE A 237 20.73 15.68 3.42
C PHE A 237 20.78 15.91 4.92
N GLU A 238 20.99 14.85 5.70
CA GLU A 238 21.07 14.94 7.16
C GLU A 238 22.53 14.91 7.60
N ASN A 239 22.96 15.94 8.34
CA ASN A 239 24.26 15.99 8.99
C ASN A 239 24.36 14.92 10.08
N GLN A 240 25.58 14.62 10.53
CA GLN A 240 25.79 13.69 11.65
C GLN A 240 25.19 14.18 12.99
N ASP A 241 24.85 15.46 13.10
CA ASP A 241 24.17 16.05 14.26
C ASP A 241 22.63 16.00 14.17
N GLY A 242 22.08 15.44 13.09
CA GLY A 242 20.64 15.33 12.83
C GLY A 242 20.01 16.57 12.18
N SER A 243 20.79 17.62 11.92
CA SER A 243 20.28 18.79 11.19
C SER A 243 20.10 18.47 9.71
N THR A 244 18.97 18.89 9.13
CA THR A 244 18.65 18.68 7.71
C THR A 244 19.09 19.89 6.89
N VAL A 245 19.75 19.63 5.76
CA VAL A 245 20.13 20.60 4.74
C VAL A 245 19.30 20.32 3.49
N THR A 246 18.52 21.32 3.07
CA THR A 246 17.80 21.27 1.79
C THR A 246 18.70 21.87 0.70
N PRO A 247 18.88 21.18 -0.44
CA PRO A 247 19.61 21.74 -1.57
C PRO A 247 18.99 23.05 -2.07
N SER A 248 19.80 23.96 -2.61
CA SER A 248 19.30 25.19 -3.23
C SER A 248 18.82 24.99 -4.66
N GLY A 249 19.16 23.85 -5.27
CA GLY A 249 18.80 23.52 -6.64
C GLY A 249 19.18 22.08 -6.97
N VAL A 250 18.36 21.43 -7.80
CA VAL A 250 18.57 20.08 -8.30
C VAL A 250 18.25 20.09 -9.79
N THR A 251 19.15 19.51 -10.60
CA THR A 251 18.96 19.42 -12.05
C THR A 251 19.37 18.05 -12.57
N TYR A 252 18.47 17.39 -13.30
CA TYR A 252 18.74 16.12 -13.95
C TYR A 252 19.46 16.31 -15.30
N GLN A 253 20.58 15.60 -15.48
CA GLN A 253 21.31 15.55 -16.74
C GLN A 253 22.09 14.24 -16.88
N ASN A 254 22.00 13.61 -18.07
CA ASN A 254 22.77 12.41 -18.42
C ASN A 254 22.63 11.23 -17.43
N GLY A 255 21.43 11.00 -16.89
CA GLY A 255 21.18 9.87 -15.97
C GLY A 255 21.44 10.16 -14.49
N ALA A 256 21.88 11.39 -14.15
CA ALA A 256 22.22 11.78 -12.78
C ALA A 256 21.64 13.16 -12.42
N TYR A 257 21.43 13.37 -11.12
CA TYR A 257 21.03 14.66 -10.55
C TYR A 257 22.26 15.41 -10.05
N THR A 258 22.41 16.64 -10.52
CA THR A 258 23.40 17.59 -10.01
C THR A 258 22.77 18.40 -8.89
N ILE A 259 23.35 18.34 -7.69
CA ILE A 259 22.85 18.94 -6.47
C ILE A 259 23.67 20.19 -6.15
N SER A 260 23.00 21.32 -5.95
CA SER A 260 23.60 22.61 -5.61
C SER A 260 23.25 23.04 -4.19
N GLY A 261 24.13 23.82 -3.56
CA GLY A 261 23.87 24.43 -2.25
C GLY A 261 24.19 23.55 -1.03
N VAL A 262 24.73 22.34 -1.24
CA VAL A 262 25.26 21.49 -0.17
C VAL A 262 26.73 21.85 0.06
N THR A 263 27.06 22.26 1.28
CA THR A 263 28.45 22.60 1.67
C THR A 263 29.31 21.35 1.85
N ALA A 264 30.64 21.51 1.91
CA ALA A 264 31.53 20.41 2.23
C ALA A 264 31.23 19.82 3.63
N GLY A 265 31.16 18.50 3.74
CA GLY A 265 30.73 17.79 4.94
C GLY A 265 30.31 16.35 4.67
N THR A 266 30.00 15.59 5.73
CA THR A 266 29.46 14.23 5.62
C THR A 266 27.97 14.23 5.94
N TYR A 267 27.18 13.70 5.03
CA TYR A 267 25.72 13.69 5.07
C TYR A 267 25.18 12.28 4.85
N ASN A 268 24.04 11.99 5.47
CA ASN A 268 23.16 10.92 5.05
C ASN A 268 22.18 11.48 4.02
N ALA A 269 22.32 11.09 2.77
CA ALA A 269 21.42 11.47 1.69
C ALA A 269 20.29 10.46 1.56
N ASN A 270 19.06 10.95 1.51
CA ASN A 270 17.87 10.17 1.18
C ASN A 270 16.85 11.05 0.45
N LEU A 271 15.89 10.43 -0.21
CA LEU A 271 14.68 11.10 -0.67
C LEU A 271 13.72 11.24 0.52
N GLY A 272 13.14 12.42 0.68
CA GLY A 272 12.18 12.70 1.73
C GLY A 272 11.90 14.19 1.87
N THR A 273 10.73 14.52 2.41
CA THR A 273 10.36 15.91 2.67
C THR A 273 10.90 16.38 4.03
N ALA A 274 10.93 17.70 4.24
CA ALA A 274 11.39 18.31 5.50
C ALA A 274 10.61 17.81 6.74
N ASP A 275 9.36 17.36 6.56
CA ASP A 275 8.45 16.90 7.61
C ASP A 275 8.58 15.40 7.95
N SER A 276 9.75 14.80 7.73
CA SER A 276 10.09 13.40 8.06
C SER A 276 9.43 12.29 7.22
N ASN A 277 8.80 12.64 6.10
CA ASN A 277 8.26 11.62 5.19
C ASN A 277 9.40 10.93 4.43
N VAL A 278 9.49 9.61 4.57
CA VAL A 278 10.49 8.74 3.92
C VAL A 278 10.13 8.44 2.46
N ILE A 279 8.90 8.79 2.06
CA ILE A 279 8.35 8.58 0.73
C ILE A 279 7.98 9.94 0.14
N ILE A 280 8.48 10.23 -1.05
CA ILE A 280 8.16 11.45 -1.79
C ILE A 280 7.04 11.19 -2.80
N ASP A 281 6.21 12.20 -3.05
CA ASP A 281 5.24 12.22 -4.15
C ASP A 281 5.80 13.13 -5.25
N ALA A 282 6.26 12.51 -6.32
CA ALA A 282 6.75 13.19 -7.51
C ALA A 282 5.75 12.94 -8.64
N VAL A 283 4.77 13.85 -8.74
CA VAL A 283 3.79 13.94 -9.85
C VAL A 283 3.17 12.57 -10.21
N ASN A 284 2.33 12.06 -9.31
CA ASN A 284 1.55 10.82 -9.40
C ASN A 284 2.31 9.52 -9.06
N ASP A 285 3.62 9.56 -8.86
CA ASP A 285 4.41 8.41 -8.43
C ASP A 285 5.00 8.62 -7.03
N PHE A 286 5.01 7.54 -6.24
CA PHE A 286 5.62 7.54 -4.92
C PHE A 286 6.98 6.86 -4.93
N TYR A 287 8.01 7.52 -4.41
CA TYR A 287 9.36 6.95 -4.36
C TYR A 287 9.90 6.86 -2.94
N LYS A 288 10.60 5.77 -2.64
CA LYS A 288 11.30 5.54 -1.37
C LYS A 288 12.75 5.18 -1.64
N SER A 289 13.69 5.93 -1.07
CA SER A 289 15.11 5.65 -1.27
C SER A 289 15.76 4.84 -0.14
N ASN A 290 16.92 4.26 -0.43
CA ASN A 290 17.89 3.93 0.60
C ASN A 290 18.50 5.22 1.20
N VAL A 291 19.14 5.07 2.36
CA VAL A 291 19.99 6.10 2.95
C VAL A 291 21.42 5.85 2.49
N GLU A 292 22.02 6.84 1.84
CA GLU A 292 23.37 6.77 1.30
C GLU A 292 24.31 7.73 2.03
N ASN A 293 25.52 7.28 2.38
CA ASN A 293 26.50 8.12 3.07
C ASN A 293 27.30 8.92 2.04
N VAL A 294 27.12 10.23 2.01
CA VAL A 294 27.77 11.14 1.06
C VAL A 294 28.77 12.01 1.80
N THR A 295 30.04 11.97 1.38
CA THR A 295 31.05 12.92 1.90
C THR A 295 31.37 13.92 0.81
N VAL A 296 30.84 15.13 0.94
CA VAL A 296 31.04 16.24 0.02
C VAL A 296 32.39 16.92 0.33
N SER A 297 33.26 16.99 -0.67
CA SER A 297 34.62 17.55 -0.60
C SER A 297 34.74 18.92 -1.24
#